data_AF-A0A660EBT2-F1
#
_entry.id   AF-A0A660EBT2-F1
#
_cell.length_a   1.000
_cell.length_b   1.000
_cell.length_c   1.000
_cell.angle_alpha   90.00
_cell.angle_beta   90.00
_cell.angle_gamma   90.00
#
_symmetry.space_group_name_H-M   'P 1'
#
loop_
_entity.id
_entity.type
_entity.pdbx_description
1 polymer ?
#
loop_
_entity_poly.entity_id
_entity_poly.type
_entity_poly.pdbx_seq_one_letter_code
_entity_poly.pdbx_strand_id
1 'polypeptide(L)'
;MATRPPFDLKMTRTTFQRFYWYKTELQQLCRQYQLPTTGTKAELTQYLGQLLDGQAATQIKPIRPVHRTAKASLTADQITVETKLLASGFKLNQAARTFFASYFGVEKFVFRKAMGVKMRAVERDHDTTATVADLIAALADPTVIEPATEQTYQWNNFVKDFYRDSAVSYGIN
;
A
#
# COMPACT_ATOMS: atom_id res chain seq x y z
N MET A 1 10.72 5.87 -27.63
CA MET A 1 10.63 5.38 -26.23
C MET A 1 9.95 4.01 -26.28
N ALA A 2 10.50 2.99 -25.63
CA ALA A 2 10.00 1.62 -25.74
C ALA A 2 8.64 1.50 -25.05
N THR A 3 7.66 0.98 -25.77
CA THR A 3 6.35 0.56 -25.23
C THR A 3 6.55 -0.48 -24.14
N ARG A 4 5.84 -0.35 -23.02
CA ARG A 4 5.88 -1.34 -21.93
C ARG A 4 5.40 -2.70 -22.47
N PRO A 5 6.20 -3.77 -22.38
CA PRO A 5 5.79 -5.08 -22.84
C PRO A 5 4.68 -5.66 -21.94
N PRO A 6 3.82 -6.54 -22.46
CA PRO A 6 2.91 -7.32 -21.63
C PRO A 6 3.71 -8.19 -20.65
N PHE A 7 3.11 -8.55 -19.52
CA PHE A 7 3.73 -9.45 -18.55
C PHE A 7 3.90 -10.84 -19.17
N ASP A 8 5.11 -11.41 -19.05
CA ASP A 8 5.49 -12.73 -19.55
C ASP A 8 6.46 -13.35 -18.54
N LEU A 9 6.25 -14.62 -18.19
CA LEU A 9 7.12 -15.36 -17.28
C LEU A 9 8.58 -15.49 -17.76
N LYS A 10 8.83 -15.29 -19.06
CA LYS A 10 10.17 -15.31 -19.64
C LYS A 10 10.97 -14.03 -19.39
N MET A 11 10.33 -12.97 -18.91
CA MET A 11 11.05 -11.72 -18.62
C MET A 11 11.83 -11.81 -17.31
N THR A 12 12.96 -11.10 -17.22
CA THR A 12 13.71 -11.03 -15.97
C THR A 12 13.02 -10.11 -14.97
N ARG A 13 13.23 -10.36 -13.67
CA ARG A 13 12.80 -9.46 -12.59
C ARG A 13 13.23 -8.01 -12.81
N THR A 14 14.46 -7.81 -13.27
CA THR A 14 15.01 -6.48 -13.61
C THR A 14 14.22 -5.80 -14.72
N THR A 15 13.80 -6.55 -15.74
CA THR A 15 12.95 -6.03 -16.84
C THR A 15 11.56 -5.68 -16.32
N PHE A 16 10.97 -6.54 -15.51
CA PHE A 16 9.67 -6.31 -14.89
C PHE A 16 9.66 -5.04 -14.03
N GLN A 17 10.67 -4.85 -13.18
CA GLN A 17 10.80 -3.70 -12.27
C GLN A 17 11.12 -2.38 -12.98
N ARG A 18 11.61 -2.44 -14.23
CA ARG A 18 11.91 -1.25 -15.04
C ARG A 18 10.66 -0.47 -15.46
N PHE A 19 9.50 -1.12 -15.48
CA PHE A 19 8.25 -0.53 -15.92
C PHE A 19 7.30 -0.25 -14.75
N TYR A 20 6.44 0.74 -14.95
CA TYR A 20 5.38 1.05 -14.00
C TYR A 20 4.19 0.09 -14.19
N TRP A 21 3.75 -0.54 -13.11
CA TRP A 21 2.57 -1.42 -13.08
C TRP A 21 1.50 -0.83 -12.16
N TYR A 22 0.23 -0.90 -12.59
CA TYR A 22 -0.87 -0.52 -11.71
C TYR A 22 -1.10 -1.57 -10.63
N LYS A 23 -1.57 -1.16 -9.45
CA LYS A 23 -1.86 -2.12 -8.38
C LYS A 23 -2.90 -3.15 -8.82
N THR A 24 -3.96 -2.71 -9.50
CA THR A 24 -5.04 -3.57 -10.01
C THR A 24 -4.51 -4.61 -11.00
N GLU A 25 -3.62 -4.20 -11.90
CA GLU A 25 -2.93 -5.08 -12.84
C GLU A 25 -2.05 -6.10 -12.12
N LEU A 26 -1.25 -5.68 -11.14
CA LEU A 26 -0.46 -6.59 -10.32
C LEU A 26 -1.34 -7.61 -9.58
N GLN A 27 -2.51 -7.19 -9.07
CA GLN A 27 -3.47 -8.11 -8.44
C GLN A 27 -4.05 -9.13 -9.41
N GLN A 28 -4.34 -8.73 -10.65
CA GLN A 28 -4.80 -9.63 -11.70
C GLN A 28 -3.74 -10.66 -12.06
N LEU A 29 -2.48 -10.22 -12.24
CA LEU A 29 -1.35 -11.12 -12.48
C LEU A 29 -1.15 -12.09 -11.31
N CYS A 30 -1.18 -11.61 -10.07
CA CYS A 30 -1.10 -12.49 -8.90
C CYS A 30 -2.23 -13.53 -8.89
N ARG A 31 -3.48 -13.17 -9.26
CA ARG A 31 -4.58 -14.13 -9.39
C ARG A 31 -4.31 -15.18 -10.47
N GLN A 32 -3.85 -14.74 -11.64
CA GLN A 32 -3.56 -15.59 -12.78
C GLN A 32 -2.52 -16.67 -12.46
N TYR A 33 -1.51 -16.32 -11.65
CA TYR A 33 -0.41 -17.22 -11.26
C TYR A 33 -0.56 -17.81 -9.85
N GLN A 34 -1.77 -17.78 -9.28
CA GLN A 34 -2.09 -18.37 -7.97
C GLN A 34 -1.19 -17.86 -6.82
N LEU A 35 -0.76 -16.61 -6.92
CA LEU A 35 0.01 -15.91 -5.89
C LEU A 35 -0.91 -15.19 -4.89
N PRO A 36 -0.39 -14.75 -3.73
CA PRO A 36 -1.11 -13.85 -2.84
C PRO A 36 -1.60 -12.58 -3.56
N THR A 37 -2.90 -12.28 -3.43
CA THR A 37 -3.56 -11.19 -4.19
C THR A 37 -3.84 -9.95 -3.34
N THR A 38 -3.58 -10.05 -2.03
CA THR A 38 -3.75 -8.99 -1.06
C THR A 38 -2.39 -8.39 -0.71
N GLY A 39 -2.37 -7.08 -0.47
CA GLY A 39 -1.15 -6.39 -0.07
C GLY A 39 -0.99 -4.98 -0.63
N THR A 40 0.18 -4.42 -0.37
CA THR A 40 0.64 -3.18 -1.01
C THR A 40 1.10 -3.45 -2.45
N LYS A 41 1.24 -2.39 -3.26
CA LYS A 41 1.84 -2.52 -4.60
C LYS A 41 3.21 -3.18 -4.55
N ALA A 42 4.05 -2.78 -3.58
CA ALA A 42 5.38 -3.34 -3.39
C ALA A 42 5.37 -4.84 -3.09
N GLU A 43 4.44 -5.31 -2.24
CA GLU A 43 4.30 -6.74 -1.94
C GLU A 43 3.86 -7.54 -3.15
N LEU A 44 2.87 -7.05 -3.91
CA LEU A 44 2.42 -7.70 -5.14
C LEU A 44 3.55 -7.78 -6.17
N THR A 45 4.31 -6.70 -6.34
CA THR A 45 5.53 -6.66 -7.16
C THR A 45 6.58 -7.64 -6.64
N GLN A 46 6.73 -7.80 -5.33
CA GLN A 46 7.68 -8.75 -4.74
C GLN A 46 7.28 -10.20 -5.05
N TYR A 47 5.99 -10.56 -4.92
CA TYR A 47 5.50 -11.91 -5.24
C TYR A 47 5.73 -12.26 -6.71
N LEU A 48 5.42 -11.34 -7.63
CA LEU A 48 5.68 -11.53 -9.06
C LEU A 48 7.17 -11.59 -9.36
N GLY A 49 7.99 -10.79 -8.67
CA GLY A 49 9.44 -10.86 -8.80
C GLY A 49 10.01 -12.21 -8.36
N GLN A 50 9.51 -12.78 -7.26
CA GLN A 50 9.86 -14.12 -6.78
C GLN A 50 9.47 -15.20 -7.80
N LEU A 51 8.30 -15.08 -8.42
CA LEU A 51 7.87 -15.99 -9.48
C LEU A 51 8.80 -15.92 -10.69
N LEU A 52 9.21 -14.71 -11.12
CA LEU A 52 10.16 -14.52 -12.22
C LEU A 52 11.57 -15.03 -11.89
N ASP A 53 11.96 -15.04 -10.62
CA ASP A 53 13.21 -15.66 -10.16
C ASP A 53 13.14 -17.20 -10.10
N GLY A 54 12.01 -17.80 -10.51
CA GLY A 54 11.83 -19.25 -10.61
C GLY A 54 11.29 -19.91 -9.33
N GLN A 55 10.86 -19.14 -8.34
CA GLN A 55 10.20 -19.72 -7.16
C GLN A 55 8.83 -20.28 -7.54
N ALA A 56 8.50 -21.49 -7.04
CA ALA A 56 7.20 -22.07 -7.28
C ALA A 56 6.10 -21.24 -6.59
N ALA A 57 4.97 -21.04 -7.26
CA ALA A 57 3.83 -20.28 -6.71
C ALA A 57 3.39 -20.78 -5.32
N THR A 58 3.50 -22.09 -5.07
CA THR A 58 3.18 -22.72 -3.78
C THR A 58 4.11 -22.33 -2.63
N GLN A 59 5.33 -21.87 -2.94
CA GLN A 59 6.32 -21.41 -1.97
C GLN A 59 6.19 -19.92 -1.66
N ILE A 60 5.54 -19.15 -2.54
CA ILE A 60 5.34 -17.71 -2.39
C ILE A 60 4.16 -17.46 -1.46
N LYS A 61 4.46 -17.14 -0.20
CA LYS A 61 3.46 -16.91 0.84
C LYS A 61 3.18 -15.41 1.04
N PRO A 62 1.98 -15.05 1.52
CA PRO A 62 1.71 -13.67 1.93
C PRO A 62 2.75 -13.22 2.96
N ILE A 63 3.40 -12.08 2.72
CA ILE A 63 4.34 -11.47 3.67
C ILE A 63 3.63 -11.10 4.97
N ARG A 64 2.34 -10.74 4.87
CA ARG A 64 1.49 -10.45 6.02
C ARG A 64 0.52 -11.62 6.26
N PRO A 65 0.41 -12.10 7.50
CA PRO A 65 -0.69 -12.98 7.87
C PRO A 65 -2.01 -12.26 7.59
N VAL A 66 -2.94 -12.95 6.93
CA VAL A 66 -4.29 -12.42 6.69
C VAL A 66 -5.04 -12.43 8.02
N HIS A 67 -4.88 -11.37 8.81
CA HIS A 67 -5.72 -11.17 9.99
C HIS A 67 -7.06 -10.61 9.53
N ARG A 68 -8.03 -11.50 9.35
CA ARG A 68 -9.44 -11.11 9.40
C ARG A 68 -9.71 -10.63 10.83
N THR A 69 -9.61 -9.33 11.08
CA THR A 69 -10.14 -8.76 12.33
C THR A 69 -11.65 -8.95 12.28
N ALA A 70 -12.16 -9.99 12.96
CA ALA A 70 -13.58 -10.29 13.03
C ALA A 70 -14.40 -9.22 13.77
N LYS A 71 -13.73 -8.29 14.46
CA LYS A 71 -14.37 -7.19 15.17
C LYS A 71 -14.83 -6.09 14.21
N ALA A 72 -16.00 -5.53 14.50
CA ALA A 72 -16.53 -4.35 13.84
C ALA A 72 -15.52 -3.19 13.94
N SER A 73 -15.57 -2.30 12.95
CA SER A 73 -14.67 -1.14 12.97
C SER A 73 -15.15 -0.14 14.01
N LEU A 74 -14.24 0.43 14.79
CA LEU A 74 -14.58 1.43 15.80
C LEU A 74 -15.13 2.72 15.18
N THR A 75 -16.08 3.34 15.86
CA THR A 75 -16.55 4.70 15.57
C THR A 75 -15.63 5.74 16.22
N ALA A 76 -15.72 7.01 15.81
CA ALA A 76 -14.77 8.04 16.24
C ALA A 76 -14.81 8.29 17.77
N ASP A 77 -15.99 8.19 18.36
CA ASP A 77 -16.28 8.31 19.79
C ASP A 77 -15.75 7.14 20.63
N GLN A 78 -15.52 5.98 20.01
CA GLN A 78 -14.94 4.81 20.67
C GLN A 78 -13.41 4.80 20.65
N ILE A 79 -12.78 5.69 19.89
CA ILE A 79 -11.33 5.76 19.76
C ILE A 79 -10.78 6.70 20.83
N THR A 80 -9.77 6.22 21.54
CA THR A 80 -9.00 6.95 22.54
C THR A 80 -7.51 6.74 22.30
N VAL A 81 -6.67 7.55 22.95
CA VAL A 81 -5.20 7.41 22.88
C VAL A 81 -4.73 6.01 23.35
N GLU A 82 -5.45 5.40 24.28
CA GLU A 82 -5.16 4.05 24.81
C GLU A 82 -5.76 2.90 23.98
N THR A 83 -6.52 3.22 22.93
CA THR A 83 -7.12 2.20 22.07
C THR A 83 -6.04 1.35 21.43
N LYS A 84 -6.10 0.04 21.65
CA LYS A 84 -5.15 -0.92 21.06
C LYS A 84 -5.25 -0.89 19.54
N LEU A 85 -4.12 -0.97 18.84
CA LEU A 85 -4.11 -1.00 17.38
C LEU A 85 -4.54 -2.36 16.82
N LEU A 86 -4.22 -3.43 17.55
CA LEU A 86 -4.63 -4.79 17.23
C LEU A 86 -5.81 -5.25 18.10
N ALA A 87 -6.60 -6.18 17.56
CA ALA A 87 -7.70 -6.85 18.27
C ALA A 87 -8.78 -5.94 18.89
N SER A 88 -8.81 -4.64 18.57
CA SER A 88 -9.82 -3.68 19.04
C SER A 88 -10.89 -3.36 17.98
N GLY A 89 -10.59 -3.53 16.70
CA GLY A 89 -11.39 -3.00 15.59
C GLY A 89 -10.92 -1.64 15.06
N PHE A 90 -9.83 -1.10 15.60
CA PHE A 90 -9.20 0.12 15.10
C PHE A 90 -8.71 -0.04 13.65
N LYS A 91 -8.95 0.98 12.82
CA LYS A 91 -8.50 1.04 11.41
C LYS A 91 -8.16 2.47 11.02
N LEU A 92 -7.22 2.66 10.10
CA LEU A 92 -6.92 3.95 9.48
C LEU A 92 -8.00 4.33 8.44
N ASN A 93 -9.20 4.61 8.94
CA ASN A 93 -10.40 4.91 8.16
C ASN A 93 -10.93 6.33 8.47
N GLN A 94 -12.16 6.63 8.03
CA GLN A 94 -12.76 7.94 8.28
C GLN A 94 -13.03 8.21 9.77
N ALA A 95 -13.43 7.20 10.56
CA ALA A 95 -13.64 7.36 12.00
C ALA A 95 -12.34 7.77 12.71
N ALA A 96 -11.23 7.10 12.37
CA ALA A 96 -9.91 7.50 12.88
C ALA A 96 -9.50 8.91 12.42
N ARG A 97 -9.82 9.32 11.18
CA ARG A 97 -9.57 10.71 10.74
C ARG A 97 -10.35 11.71 11.58
N THR A 98 -11.64 11.46 11.85
CA THR A 98 -12.46 12.32 12.70
C THR A 98 -11.89 12.41 14.11
N PHE A 99 -11.47 11.29 14.70
CA PHE A 99 -10.81 11.27 15.99
C PHE A 99 -9.53 12.13 15.99
N PHE A 100 -8.61 11.92 15.05
CA PHE A 100 -7.36 12.66 14.99
C PHE A 100 -7.58 14.15 14.68
N ALA A 101 -8.54 14.49 13.83
CA ALA A 101 -8.90 15.88 13.54
C ALA A 101 -9.34 16.62 14.82
N SER A 102 -10.21 16.00 15.61
CA SER A 102 -10.63 16.50 16.93
C SER A 102 -9.45 16.60 17.91
N TYR A 103 -8.64 15.52 18.02
CA TYR A 103 -7.51 15.45 18.94
C TYR A 103 -6.44 16.54 18.68
N PHE A 104 -6.13 16.81 17.41
CA PHE A 104 -5.16 17.84 17.02
C PHE A 104 -5.77 19.24 16.83
N GLY A 105 -7.09 19.39 16.95
CA GLY A 105 -7.76 20.67 16.72
C GLY A 105 -7.68 21.17 15.27
N VAL A 106 -7.69 20.26 14.28
CA VAL A 106 -7.62 20.59 12.85
C VAL A 106 -8.91 20.25 12.13
N GLU A 107 -9.27 21.01 11.09
CA GLU A 107 -10.48 20.75 10.31
C GLU A 107 -10.39 19.41 9.54
N LYS A 108 -9.22 19.12 8.96
CA LYS A 108 -9.00 17.94 8.12
C LYS A 108 -7.68 17.27 8.48
N PHE A 109 -7.77 16.03 8.97
CA PHE A 109 -6.61 15.21 9.25
C PHE A 109 -6.22 14.32 8.06
N VAL A 110 -4.93 14.32 7.73
CA VAL A 110 -4.34 13.45 6.70
C VAL A 110 -3.37 12.49 7.36
N PHE A 111 -3.56 11.19 7.16
CA PHE A 111 -2.61 10.18 7.63
C PHE A 111 -1.26 10.38 6.95
N ARG A 112 -0.22 10.58 7.76
CA ARG A 112 1.16 10.64 7.28
C ARG A 112 1.69 9.23 7.03
N LYS A 113 2.73 9.14 6.19
CA LYS A 113 3.40 7.88 5.86
C LYS A 113 3.88 7.15 7.12
N ALA A 114 4.42 7.89 8.09
CA ALA A 114 4.92 7.37 9.35
C ALA A 114 3.88 6.51 10.12
N MET A 115 2.63 6.97 10.19
CA MET A 115 1.55 6.21 10.84
C MET A 115 1.27 4.90 10.10
N GLY A 116 1.28 4.94 8.76
CA GLY A 116 1.13 3.73 7.94
C GLY A 116 2.28 2.74 8.12
N VAL A 117 3.51 3.24 8.30
CA VAL A 117 4.69 2.40 8.59
C VAL A 117 4.58 1.78 9.98
N LYS A 118 4.26 2.56 11.02
CA LYS A 118 4.09 2.07 12.39
C LYS A 118 2.97 1.04 12.48
N MET A 119 1.81 1.30 11.87
CA MET A 119 0.70 0.34 11.84
C MET A 119 1.11 -0.99 11.20
N ARG A 120 1.88 -0.96 10.10
CA ARG A 120 2.38 -2.18 9.45
C ARG A 120 3.42 -2.92 10.29
N ALA A 121 4.28 -2.19 11.00
CA ALA A 121 5.25 -2.80 11.91
C ALA A 121 4.52 -3.55 13.03
N VAL A 122 3.51 -2.92 13.64
CA VAL A 122 2.64 -3.52 14.66
C VAL A 122 1.95 -4.79 14.15
N GLU A 123 1.40 -4.76 12.93
CA GLU A 123 0.78 -5.95 12.30
C GLU A 123 1.79 -7.07 12.04
N ARG A 124 2.99 -6.74 11.57
CA ARG A 124 4.05 -7.70 11.25
C ARG A 124 4.63 -8.36 12.49
N ASP A 125 4.86 -7.55 13.52
CA ASP A 125 5.54 -7.98 14.75
C ASP A 125 4.54 -8.52 15.79
N HIS A 126 3.24 -8.53 15.45
CA HIS A 126 2.12 -8.91 16.33
C HIS A 126 2.14 -8.20 17.68
N ASP A 127 2.50 -6.91 17.67
CA ASP A 127 2.57 -6.11 18.88
C ASP A 127 1.15 -5.81 19.40
N THR A 128 0.68 -6.65 20.32
CA THR A 128 -0.63 -6.50 20.97
C THR A 128 -0.64 -5.39 22.01
N THR A 129 0.51 -4.80 22.33
CA THR A 129 0.61 -3.73 23.32
C THR A 129 0.44 -2.34 22.69
N ALA A 130 0.75 -2.20 21.40
CA ALA A 130 0.68 -0.93 20.68
C ALA A 130 -0.72 -0.28 20.69
N THR A 131 -0.76 1.04 20.86
CA THR A 131 -1.97 1.85 20.97
C THR A 131 -1.99 3.01 19.96
N VAL A 132 -3.08 3.78 19.95
CA VAL A 132 -3.18 5.02 19.19
C VAL A 132 -2.11 6.03 19.61
N ALA A 133 -1.66 6.02 20.87
CA ALA A 133 -0.53 6.83 21.35
C ALA A 133 0.74 6.59 20.53
N ASP A 134 1.01 5.34 20.15
CA ASP A 134 2.17 4.99 19.33
C ASP A 134 2.10 5.60 17.92
N LEU A 135 0.89 5.71 17.34
CA LEU A 135 0.70 6.38 16.05
C LEU A 135 0.92 7.89 16.16
N ILE A 136 0.55 8.49 17.28
CA ILE A 136 0.80 9.91 17.58
C ILE A 136 2.31 10.13 17.76
N ALA A 137 2.99 9.26 18.52
CA ALA A 137 4.44 9.32 18.72
C ALA A 137 5.20 9.19 17.39
N ALA A 138 4.74 8.30 16.48
CA ALA A 138 5.32 8.16 15.14
C ALA A 138 5.21 9.42 14.27
N LEU A 139 4.33 10.37 14.59
CA LEU A 139 4.25 11.67 13.89
C LEU A 139 5.28 12.67 14.40
N ALA A 140 5.78 12.50 15.62
CA ALA A 140 6.74 13.38 16.26
C ALA A 140 8.19 12.97 16.00
N ASP A 141 8.42 11.74 15.53
CA ASP A 141 9.75 11.22 15.24
C ASP A 141 10.27 11.69 13.86
N PRO A 142 11.28 12.58 13.81
CA PRO A 142 11.87 13.06 12.55
C PRO A 142 12.72 11.99 11.84
N THR A 143 13.04 10.87 12.52
CA THR A 143 13.82 9.76 11.96
C THR A 143 12.98 8.77 11.17
N VAL A 144 11.64 8.87 11.22
CA VAL A 144 10.75 8.16 10.31
C VAL A 144 10.79 8.87 8.97
N ILE A 145 11.90 8.62 8.25
CA ILE A 145 12.27 9.11 6.93
C ILE A 145 10.99 9.38 6.12
N GLU A 146 10.70 10.64 5.83
CA GLU A 146 9.98 10.98 4.61
C GLU A 146 10.97 10.68 3.48
N PRO A 147 10.90 9.54 2.75
CA PRO A 147 11.66 9.50 1.53
C PRO A 147 11.07 10.58 0.65
N ALA A 148 11.94 11.49 0.22
CA ALA A 148 11.72 12.39 -0.88
C ALA A 148 10.86 11.66 -1.91
N THR A 149 9.64 12.14 -2.06
CA THR A 149 8.60 11.67 -2.96
C THR A 149 9.14 10.90 -4.19
N GLU A 150 9.33 9.58 -4.06
CA GLU A 150 9.37 8.67 -5.23
C GLU A 150 8.08 8.81 -6.06
N GLN A 151 7.02 9.29 -5.40
CA GLN A 151 5.76 9.71 -5.97
C GLN A 151 5.91 10.80 -7.05
N THR A 152 6.87 11.72 -6.94
CA THR A 152 7.02 12.81 -7.93
C THR A 152 7.63 12.31 -9.24
N TYR A 153 8.55 11.34 -9.18
CA TYR A 153 9.17 10.78 -10.38
C TYR A 153 8.27 9.78 -11.12
N GLN A 154 7.52 8.93 -10.41
CA GLN A 154 6.61 7.98 -11.05
C GLN A 154 5.29 8.62 -11.48
N TRP A 155 4.80 9.65 -10.79
CA TRP A 155 3.62 10.40 -11.23
C TRP A 155 3.90 11.18 -12.52
N ASN A 156 5.10 11.77 -12.66
CA ASN A 156 5.51 12.41 -13.92
C ASN A 156 5.58 11.42 -15.09
N ASN A 157 5.97 10.16 -14.86
CA ASN A 157 5.93 9.12 -15.89
C ASN A 157 4.50 8.65 -16.18
N PHE A 158 3.65 8.49 -15.17
CA PHE A 158 2.22 8.19 -15.33
C PHE A 158 1.50 9.24 -16.19
N VAL A 159 1.70 10.53 -15.88
CA VAL A 159 1.11 11.63 -16.65
C VAL A 159 1.58 11.55 -18.10
N LYS A 160 2.87 11.37 -18.35
CA LYS A 160 3.44 11.25 -19.71
C LYS A 160 2.89 10.05 -20.48
N ASP A 161 2.69 8.91 -19.84
CA ASP A 161 2.17 7.71 -20.50
C ASP A 161 0.65 7.79 -20.73
N PHE A 162 -0.13 8.36 -19.80
CA PHE A 162 -1.57 8.60 -19.96
C PHE A 162 -1.88 9.57 -21.12
N TYR A 163 -1.07 10.63 -21.27
CA TYR A 163 -1.18 11.55 -22.41
C TYR A 163 -0.72 10.95 -23.75
N ARG A 164 0.02 9.83 -23.73
CA ARG A 164 0.40 9.12 -24.96
C ARG A 164 -0.70 8.19 -25.48
N ASP A 165 -1.60 7.74 -24.60
CA ASP A 165 -2.69 6.80 -24.91
C ASP A 165 -3.97 7.50 -25.41
N SER A 166 -4.09 8.82 -25.19
CA SER A 166 -5.25 9.64 -25.57
C SER A 166 -5.13 10.30 -26.95
N ALA A 167 -4.05 10.06 -27.69
CA ALA A 167 -3.88 10.50 -29.07
C ALA A 167 -4.38 9.42 -30.05
N VAL A 168 -5.63 8.98 -29.90
CA VAL A 168 -6.38 8.32 -30.99
C VAL A 168 -7.28 9.37 -31.60
N SER A 169 -6.97 9.69 -32.86
CA SER A 169 -7.61 10.67 -33.72
C SER A 169 -9.14 10.61 -33.70
N TYR A 170 -9.79 11.68 -33.25
CA TYR A 170 -11.07 12.05 -33.85
C TYR A 170 -10.76 12.72 -35.19
N GLY A 171 -10.76 11.91 -36.24
CA GLY A 171 -10.84 12.41 -37.61
C GLY A 171 -12.19 13.09 -37.78
N ILE A 172 -12.19 14.41 -37.89
CA ILE A 172 -13.29 15.17 -38.48
C ILE A 172 -13.18 14.94 -39.99
N ASN A 173 -14.18 14.31 -40.57
CA ASN A 173 -14.58 14.53 -41.96
C ASN A 173 -16.09 14.75 -41.96
#